data_AF-A0A8J9S5N7-F1
#
_entry.id   AF-A0A8J9S5N7-F1
#
_cell.length_a   1.000
_cell.length_b   1.000
_cell.length_c   1.000
_cell.angle_alpha   90.00
_cell.angle_beta   90.00
_cell.angle_gamma   90.00
#
_symmetry.space_group_name_H-M   'P 1'
#
loop_
_entity.id
_entity.type
_entity.pdbx_description
1 polymer ?
#
loop_
_entity_poly.entity_id
_entity_poly.type
_entity_poly.pdbx_seq_one_letter_code
_entity_poly.pdbx_strand_id
1 'polypeptide(L)'
;MLIYPMPATAYKLLSQLSTALACTYLWDSSQRGKEVGLLELQDLTLPGGRSAVSLLQSGQLPQELIIEPLGTKTIKGRGKVAIPLQLAAPAAAQHCFIHRLSQFLRLCTTTGHPVTQYIFRPQSKGGGSFQEAPSSASCIYQRIVKALTEHGLYNGQSVHSYRRGNMQERHHKQGESKAVVAARALIKTDSIVNTYLDQSRHLPRKRRQQLLREESTQKHARL
;
A
#
# COMPACT_ATOMS: atom_id res chain seq x y z
N MET A 1 -11.73 29.04 -11.17
CA MET A 1 -11.98 28.09 -10.07
C MET A 1 -11.44 28.73 -8.79
N LEU A 2 -12.30 29.25 -7.92
CA LEU A 2 -11.88 29.89 -6.66
C LEU A 2 -11.41 28.80 -5.69
N ILE A 3 -10.11 28.76 -5.40
CA ILE A 3 -9.54 27.85 -4.39
C ILE A 3 -9.76 28.54 -3.04
N TYR A 4 -10.83 28.18 -2.33
CA TYR A 4 -11.00 28.62 -0.96
C TYR A 4 -9.94 27.92 -0.08
N PRO A 5 -9.22 28.66 0.79
CA PRO A 5 -8.28 28.05 1.71
C PRO A 5 -9.05 27.13 2.67
N MET A 6 -8.63 25.87 2.75
CA MET A 6 -9.26 24.90 3.64
C MET A 6 -9.04 25.30 5.10
N PRO A 7 -10.03 25.14 6.00
CA PRO A 7 -9.76 25.20 7.43
C PRO A 7 -8.61 24.25 7.76
N ALA A 8 -7.61 24.74 8.51
CA ALA A 8 -6.38 23.99 8.79
C ALA A 8 -6.66 22.60 9.39
N THR A 9 -7.77 22.46 10.12
CA THR A 9 -8.26 21.21 10.71
C THR A 9 -8.68 20.16 9.67
N ALA A 10 -9.48 20.55 8.67
CA ALA A 10 -9.91 19.65 7.60
C ALA A 10 -8.72 19.19 6.75
N TYR A 11 -7.75 20.07 6.52
CA TYR A 11 -6.57 19.75 5.71
C TYR A 11 -5.66 18.74 6.40
N LYS A 12 -5.43 18.97 7.70
CA LYS A 12 -4.68 18.05 8.54
C LYS A 12 -5.36 16.67 8.57
N LEU A 13 -6.68 16.63 8.72
CA LEU A 13 -7.46 15.39 8.70
C LEU A 13 -7.32 14.64 7.37
N LEU A 14 -7.53 15.30 6.23
CA LEU A 14 -7.38 14.66 4.91
C LEU A 14 -5.95 14.16 4.67
N SER A 15 -4.93 14.90 5.13
CA SER A 15 -3.54 14.46 5.03
C SER A 15 -3.27 13.21 5.88
N GLN A 16 -3.80 13.16 7.11
CA GLN A 16 -3.70 11.98 7.98
C GLN A 16 -4.44 10.77 7.39
N LEU A 17 -5.67 10.98 6.89
CA LEU A 17 -6.45 9.92 6.23
C LEU A 17 -5.75 9.39 4.98
N SER A 18 -5.20 10.28 4.15
CA SER A 18 -4.42 9.90 2.97
C SER A 18 -3.17 9.10 3.36
N THR A 19 -2.49 9.44 4.47
CA THR A 19 -1.36 8.66 4.98
C THR A 19 -1.80 7.27 5.45
N ALA A 20 -2.88 7.19 6.24
CA ALA A 20 -3.42 5.91 6.70
C ALA A 20 -3.89 5.02 5.54
N LEU A 21 -4.52 5.62 4.53
CA LEU A 21 -4.91 4.96 3.29
C LEU A 21 -3.70 4.39 2.55
N ALA A 22 -2.60 5.14 2.49
CA ALA A 22 -1.35 4.68 1.87
C ALA A 22 -0.78 3.45 2.60
N CYS A 23 -0.82 3.43 3.93
CA CYS A 23 -0.40 2.28 4.72
C CYS A 23 -1.25 1.03 4.42
N THR A 24 -2.58 1.17 4.38
CA THR A 24 -3.46 0.04 4.03
C THR A 24 -3.27 -0.42 2.60
N TYR A 25 -3.09 0.50 1.65
CA TYR A 25 -2.81 0.14 0.27
C TYR A 25 -1.49 -0.64 0.16
N LEU A 26 -0.41 -0.15 0.76
CA LEU A 26 0.90 -0.82 0.78
C LEU A 26 0.82 -2.21 1.38
N TRP A 27 0.04 -2.38 2.44
CA TRP A 27 -0.17 -3.68 3.07
C TRP A 27 -0.94 -4.64 2.14
N ASP A 28 -2.13 -4.25 1.68
CA ASP A 28 -3.03 -5.13 0.91
C ASP A 28 -2.49 -5.47 -0.49
N SER A 29 -1.77 -4.52 -1.09
CA SER A 29 -1.21 -4.62 -2.43
C SER A 29 0.18 -5.25 -2.49
N SER A 30 0.93 -5.20 -1.40
CA SER A 30 2.37 -5.46 -1.40
C SER A 30 3.15 -4.64 -2.44
N GLN A 31 2.62 -3.54 -2.99
CA GLN A 31 3.30 -2.71 -4.00
C GLN A 31 4.45 -1.88 -3.39
N ARG A 32 5.25 -1.21 -4.23
CA ARG A 32 6.34 -0.34 -3.74
C ARG A 32 5.83 1.10 -3.64
N GLY A 33 6.57 1.94 -2.91
CA GLY A 33 6.16 3.33 -2.66
C GLY A 33 5.99 4.18 -3.91
N LYS A 34 6.68 3.84 -5.01
CA LYS A 34 6.53 4.54 -6.29
C LYS A 34 5.14 4.31 -6.87
N GLU A 35 4.67 3.07 -6.84
CA GLU A 35 3.38 2.65 -7.40
C GLU A 35 2.21 3.24 -6.60
N VAL A 36 2.38 3.45 -5.29
CA VAL A 36 1.41 4.20 -4.47
C VAL A 36 1.22 5.62 -5.00
N GLY A 37 2.32 6.35 -5.19
CA GLY A 37 2.25 7.76 -5.60
C GLY A 37 1.71 8.01 -6.99
N LEU A 38 1.78 6.98 -7.86
CA LEU A 38 1.27 7.01 -9.22
C LEU A 38 -0.15 6.47 -9.36
N LEU A 39 -0.78 5.99 -8.27
CA LEU A 39 -2.12 5.41 -8.32
C LEU A 39 -3.17 6.47 -8.66
N GLU A 40 -3.91 6.23 -9.73
CA GLU A 40 -4.94 7.12 -10.25
C GLU A 40 -6.35 6.55 -10.06
N LEU A 41 -7.36 7.41 -10.12
CA LEU A 41 -8.77 7.00 -10.09
C LEU A 41 -9.13 6.06 -11.24
N GLN A 42 -8.55 6.28 -12.43
CA GLN A 42 -8.80 5.43 -13.60
C GLN A 42 -8.21 4.02 -13.48
N ASP A 43 -7.34 3.77 -12.50
CA ASP A 43 -6.80 2.43 -12.23
C ASP A 43 -7.78 1.57 -11.42
N LEU A 44 -8.83 2.17 -10.86
CA LEU A 44 -9.79 1.52 -9.97
C LEU A 44 -10.95 0.95 -10.77
N THR A 45 -10.96 -0.37 -10.98
CA THR A 45 -12.00 -1.06 -11.73
C THR A 45 -12.70 -2.14 -10.90
N LEU A 46 -13.94 -2.44 -11.27
CA LEU A 46 -14.71 -3.57 -10.78
C LEU A 46 -14.34 -4.83 -11.59
N PRO A 47 -14.64 -6.04 -11.08
CA PRO A 47 -14.66 -7.23 -11.91
C PRO A 47 -15.48 -6.99 -13.19
N GLY A 48 -14.90 -7.29 -14.35
CA GLY A 48 -15.46 -6.96 -15.67
C GLY A 48 -15.03 -5.59 -16.25
N GLY A 49 -14.08 -4.88 -15.62
CA GLY A 49 -13.37 -3.73 -16.21
C GLY A 49 -14.10 -2.39 -16.14
N ARG A 50 -15.28 -2.32 -15.51
CA ARG A 50 -16.01 -1.07 -15.30
C ARG A 50 -15.31 -0.20 -14.25
N SER A 51 -15.32 1.12 -14.40
CA SER A 51 -14.80 2.02 -13.37
C SER A 51 -15.52 1.85 -12.03
N ALA A 52 -14.76 1.79 -10.93
CA ALA A 52 -15.30 1.73 -9.57
C ALA A 52 -15.49 3.13 -8.94
N VAL A 53 -15.07 4.20 -9.62
CA VAL A 53 -14.92 5.54 -9.03
C VAL A 53 -16.26 6.11 -8.55
N SER A 54 -17.30 6.07 -9.37
CA SER A 54 -18.62 6.62 -9.02
C SER A 54 -19.24 5.89 -7.83
N LEU A 55 -19.05 4.57 -7.76
CA LEU A 55 -19.53 3.71 -6.68
C LEU A 55 -18.80 4.06 -5.37
N LEU A 56 -17.46 4.18 -5.40
CA LEU A 56 -16.67 4.56 -4.24
C LEU A 56 -16.99 5.98 -3.74
N GLN A 57 -17.22 6.93 -4.66
CA GLN A 57 -17.58 8.31 -4.35
C GLN A 57 -19.01 8.44 -3.79
N SER A 58 -19.94 7.55 -4.14
CA SER A 58 -21.29 7.53 -3.57
C SER A 58 -21.34 6.89 -2.19
N GLY A 59 -20.28 6.19 -1.76
CA GLY A 59 -20.21 5.49 -0.49
C GLY A 59 -20.67 4.03 -0.55
N GLN A 60 -21.06 3.59 -1.74
CA GLN A 60 -21.22 2.16 -2.00
C GLN A 60 -19.83 1.51 -2.02
N LEU A 61 -19.77 0.28 -1.50
CA LEU A 61 -18.50 -0.43 -1.37
C LEU A 61 -18.52 -1.66 -2.27
N PRO A 62 -17.58 -1.76 -3.23
CA PRO A 62 -17.48 -2.99 -3.99
C PRO A 62 -16.88 -4.09 -3.10
N GLN A 63 -17.36 -5.32 -3.29
CA GLN A 63 -16.79 -6.50 -2.63
C GLN A 63 -15.33 -6.70 -3.05
N GLU A 64 -15.02 -6.37 -4.30
CA GLU A 64 -13.70 -6.50 -4.89
C GLU A 64 -13.34 -5.29 -5.73
N LEU A 65 -12.06 -4.94 -5.70
CA LEU A 65 -11.47 -3.88 -6.49
C LEU A 65 -10.29 -4.44 -7.26
N ILE A 66 -10.31 -4.26 -8.58
CA ILE A 66 -9.22 -4.58 -9.47
C ILE A 66 -8.41 -3.30 -9.70
N ILE A 67 -7.10 -3.40 -9.49
CA ILE A 67 -6.17 -2.29 -9.70
C ILE A 67 -5.20 -2.67 -10.81
N GLU A 68 -5.27 -1.92 -11.89
CA GLU A 68 -4.41 -2.13 -13.04
C GLU A 68 -2.97 -1.72 -12.73
N PRO A 69 -1.98 -2.60 -12.95
CA PRO A 69 -0.59 -2.30 -12.67
C PRO A 69 -0.06 -1.25 -13.65
N LEU A 70 0.53 -0.21 -13.08
CA LEU A 70 1.11 0.94 -13.79
C LEU A 70 2.40 0.62 -14.59
N GLY A 71 2.85 -0.63 -14.56
CA GLY A 71 4.15 -1.07 -15.05
C GLY A 71 5.22 -1.08 -13.94
N THR A 72 6.32 -1.81 -14.16
CA THR A 72 7.43 -1.94 -13.20
C THR A 72 8.74 -1.37 -13.77
N LYS A 73 9.79 -1.24 -12.94
CA LYS A 73 11.15 -0.84 -13.41
C LYS A 73 11.62 -1.66 -14.63
N THR A 74 11.21 -2.91 -14.72
CA THR A 74 11.60 -3.86 -15.78
C THR A 74 10.55 -4.01 -16.89
N ILE A 75 9.35 -3.44 -16.72
CA ILE A 75 8.25 -3.56 -17.69
C ILE A 75 7.60 -2.18 -17.81
N LYS A 76 7.93 -1.45 -18.88
CA LYS A 76 7.39 -0.12 -19.15
C LYS A 76 6.03 -0.26 -19.85
N GLY A 77 5.01 0.43 -19.35
CA GLY A 77 3.66 0.49 -19.95
C GLY A 77 2.58 -0.10 -19.05
N ARG A 78 1.46 0.63 -18.92
CA ARG A 78 0.26 0.23 -18.16
C ARG A 78 -0.39 -1.02 -18.79
N GLY A 79 -0.82 -1.97 -17.95
CA GLY A 79 -1.60 -3.13 -18.37
C GLY A 79 -0.86 -4.16 -19.24
N LYS A 80 0.43 -3.98 -19.55
CA LYS A 80 1.08 -4.78 -20.61
C LYS A 80 1.56 -6.17 -20.20
N VAL A 81 1.76 -6.51 -18.92
CA VAL A 81 2.33 -7.84 -18.53
C VAL A 81 2.03 -8.27 -17.08
N ALA A 82 1.41 -7.43 -16.25
CA ALA A 82 1.26 -7.74 -14.82
C ALA A 82 -0.18 -8.14 -14.51
N ILE A 83 -0.33 -9.18 -13.69
CA ILE A 83 -1.62 -9.65 -13.18
C ILE A 83 -2.26 -8.46 -12.43
N PRO A 84 -3.50 -8.07 -12.77
CA PRO A 84 -4.22 -7.04 -12.04
C PRO A 84 -4.27 -7.37 -10.55
N LEU A 85 -4.06 -6.35 -9.73
CA LEU A 85 -4.12 -6.53 -8.28
C LEU A 85 -5.58 -6.61 -7.87
N GLN A 86 -5.99 -7.78 -7.38
CA GLN A 86 -7.31 -7.97 -6.80
C GLN A 86 -7.26 -7.74 -5.29
N LEU A 87 -7.98 -6.72 -4.85
CA LEU A 87 -8.22 -6.41 -3.45
C LEU A 87 -9.65 -6.81 -3.11
N ALA A 88 -9.81 -7.68 -2.11
CA ALA A 88 -11.12 -7.99 -1.55
C ALA A 88 -11.39 -7.08 -0.34
N ALA A 89 -12.66 -6.76 -0.09
CA ALA A 89 -13.06 -6.10 1.15
C ALA A 89 -13.07 -7.14 2.29
N PRO A 90 -12.10 -7.13 3.24
CA PRO A 90 -12.18 -8.01 4.40
C PRO A 90 -13.35 -7.61 5.29
N ALA A 91 -13.79 -8.55 6.13
CA ALA A 91 -14.87 -8.34 7.09
C ALA A 91 -14.58 -7.19 8.08
N ALA A 92 -13.31 -6.94 8.42
CA ALA A 92 -12.91 -5.84 9.30
C ALA A 92 -12.71 -4.52 8.53
N ALA A 93 -13.75 -3.68 8.49
CA ALA A 93 -13.78 -2.42 7.75
C ALA A 93 -12.60 -1.47 8.07
N GLN A 94 -12.11 -1.46 9.32
CA GLN A 94 -11.08 -0.53 9.78
C GLN A 94 -9.69 -0.75 9.16
N HIS A 95 -9.40 -1.92 8.60
CA HIS A 95 -8.12 -2.20 7.91
C HIS A 95 -8.29 -2.37 6.40
N CYS A 96 -9.52 -2.32 5.90
CA CYS A 96 -9.81 -2.46 4.49
C CYS A 96 -9.43 -1.21 3.70
N PHE A 97 -8.55 -1.38 2.70
CA PHE A 97 -8.25 -0.31 1.74
C PHE A 97 -9.51 0.24 1.04
N ILE A 98 -10.42 -0.62 0.56
CA ILE A 98 -11.63 -0.22 -0.19
C ILE A 98 -12.53 0.69 0.66
N HIS A 99 -12.78 0.30 1.91
CA HIS A 99 -13.59 1.11 2.85
C HIS A 99 -12.95 2.48 3.09
N ARG A 100 -11.64 2.50 3.41
CA ARG A 100 -10.90 3.75 3.67
C ARG A 100 -10.84 4.63 2.42
N LEU A 101 -10.70 4.04 1.24
CA LEU A 101 -10.68 4.75 -0.02
C LEU A 101 -12.02 5.44 -0.27
N SER A 102 -13.14 4.72 -0.12
CA SER A 102 -14.47 5.32 -0.28
C SER A 102 -14.70 6.47 0.71
N GLN A 103 -14.35 6.27 1.99
CA GLN A 103 -14.43 7.33 3.00
C GLN A 103 -13.57 8.55 2.64
N PHE A 104 -12.33 8.32 2.21
CA PHE A 104 -11.41 9.37 1.82
C PHE A 104 -11.93 10.18 0.62
N LEU A 105 -12.38 9.51 -0.44
CA LEU A 105 -12.91 10.16 -1.64
C LEU A 105 -14.15 11.00 -1.32
N ARG A 106 -15.07 10.47 -0.50
CA ARG A 106 -16.24 11.21 -0.03
C ARG A 106 -15.87 12.45 0.76
N LEU A 107 -14.98 12.32 1.74
CA LEU A 107 -14.52 13.43 2.56
C LEU A 107 -13.83 14.50 1.72
N CYS A 108 -12.99 14.10 0.76
CA CYS A 108 -12.41 15.01 -0.23
C CYS A 108 -13.49 15.80 -0.97
N THR A 109 -14.54 15.15 -1.50
CA THR A 109 -15.64 15.84 -2.18
C THR A 109 -16.40 16.79 -1.25
N THR A 110 -16.83 16.33 -0.07
CA THR A 110 -17.65 17.12 0.87
C THR A 110 -16.91 18.32 1.47
N THR A 111 -15.58 18.27 1.50
CA THR A 111 -14.73 19.37 1.99
C THR A 111 -14.28 20.33 0.89
N GLY A 112 -14.71 20.13 -0.37
CA GLY A 112 -14.35 20.99 -1.50
C GLY A 112 -12.98 20.68 -2.14
N HIS A 113 -12.43 19.50 -1.89
CA HIS A 113 -11.13 19.05 -2.40
C HIS A 113 -11.21 17.71 -3.15
N PRO A 114 -12.09 17.59 -4.16
CA PRO A 114 -12.27 16.34 -4.88
C PRO A 114 -10.94 15.84 -5.46
N VAL A 115 -10.76 14.52 -5.44
CA VAL A 115 -9.68 13.86 -6.18
C VAL A 115 -10.13 13.78 -7.63
N THR A 116 -9.31 14.25 -8.57
CA THR A 116 -9.65 14.22 -10.00
C THR A 116 -8.83 13.20 -10.77
N GLN A 117 -7.58 12.98 -10.40
CA GLN A 117 -6.69 12.02 -11.07
C GLN A 117 -5.93 11.16 -10.05
N TYR A 118 -5.03 11.74 -9.26
CA TYR A 118 -4.13 11.02 -8.38
C TYR A 118 -4.71 10.86 -6.98
N ILE A 119 -4.74 9.64 -6.45
CA ILE A 119 -5.30 9.38 -5.12
C ILE A 119 -4.38 9.94 -4.03
N PHE A 120 -3.07 9.78 -4.21
CA PHE A 120 -2.04 10.23 -3.27
C PHE A 120 -1.35 11.48 -3.80
N ARG A 121 -1.87 12.64 -3.39
CA ARG A 121 -1.42 13.95 -3.87
C ARG A 121 -0.42 14.60 -2.90
N PRO A 122 0.65 15.24 -3.41
CA PRO A 122 1.52 16.03 -2.58
C PRO A 122 0.81 17.30 -2.09
N GLN A 123 1.29 17.79 -0.96
CA GLN A 123 0.86 19.07 -0.39
C GLN A 123 1.41 20.22 -1.23
N SER A 124 0.60 21.26 -1.43
CA SER A 124 1.08 22.48 -2.09
C SER A 124 2.09 23.23 -1.21
N LYS A 125 3.01 23.99 -1.82
CA LYS A 125 4.07 24.72 -1.10
C LYS A 125 3.54 25.73 -0.08
N GLY A 126 2.32 26.25 -0.27
CA GLY A 126 1.68 27.20 0.65
C GLY A 126 0.88 26.55 1.79
N GLY A 127 0.78 25.22 1.82
CA GLY A 127 -0.13 24.53 2.74
C GLY A 127 -1.60 24.74 2.38
N GLY A 128 -2.50 24.00 3.03
CA GLY A 128 -3.95 24.19 2.88
C GLY A 128 -4.58 23.66 1.59
N SER A 129 -3.80 23.12 0.65
CA SER A 129 -4.32 22.47 -0.56
C SER A 129 -3.42 21.32 -1.03
N PHE A 130 -3.97 20.50 -1.94
CA PHE A 130 -3.26 19.41 -2.60
C PHE A 130 -2.93 19.79 -4.04
N GLN A 131 -1.76 19.39 -4.53
CA GLN A 131 -1.41 19.52 -5.94
C GLN A 131 -1.85 18.25 -6.68
N GLU A 132 -2.55 18.40 -7.80
CA GLU A 132 -2.98 17.28 -8.64
C GLU A 132 -1.79 16.72 -9.44
N ALA A 133 -0.92 16.01 -8.75
CA ALA A 133 0.31 15.43 -9.25
C ALA A 133 0.61 14.14 -8.47
N PRO A 134 1.41 13.22 -9.03
CA PRO A 134 1.79 12.03 -8.31
C PRO A 134 2.69 12.37 -7.12
N SER A 135 2.43 11.75 -5.97
CA SER A 135 3.36 11.85 -4.83
C SER A 135 4.64 11.07 -5.11
N SER A 136 5.80 11.62 -4.74
CA SER A 136 7.03 10.83 -4.79
C SER A 136 7.04 9.74 -3.71
N ALA A 137 7.76 8.65 -3.94
CA ALA A 137 7.94 7.61 -2.94
C ALA A 137 8.57 8.16 -1.65
N SER A 138 9.49 9.12 -1.77
CA SER A 138 10.10 9.81 -0.62
C SER A 138 9.07 10.64 0.15
N CYS A 139 8.17 11.36 -0.54
CA CYS A 139 7.10 12.12 0.12
C CYS A 139 6.17 11.19 0.92
N ILE A 140 5.75 10.07 0.33
CA ILE A 140 4.92 9.07 1.02
C ILE A 140 5.66 8.49 2.24
N TYR A 141 6.93 8.12 2.07
CA TYR A 141 7.75 7.61 3.17
C TYR A 141 7.84 8.60 4.32
N GLN A 142 8.16 9.87 4.05
CA GLN A 142 8.27 10.90 5.08
C GLN A 142 6.95 11.12 5.82
N ARG A 143 5.81 11.10 5.10
CA ARG A 143 4.48 11.19 5.72
C ARG A 143 4.18 10.02 6.65
N ILE A 144 4.53 8.80 6.23
CA ILE A 144 4.34 7.59 7.04
C ILE A 144 5.24 7.63 8.28
N VAL A 145 6.52 7.96 8.13
CA VAL A 145 7.46 8.08 9.26
C VAL A 145 6.96 9.10 10.25
N LYS A 146 6.58 10.30 9.78
CA LYS A 146 6.01 11.34 10.63
C LYS A 146 4.81 10.84 11.43
N ALA A 147 3.84 10.21 10.77
CA ALA A 147 2.66 9.67 11.45
C ALA A 147 3.02 8.58 12.47
N LEU A 148 3.89 7.63 12.12
CA LEU A 148 4.33 6.58 13.06
C LEU A 148 5.07 7.16 14.27
N THR A 149 5.91 8.18 14.06
CA THR A 149 6.63 8.86 15.15
C THR A 149 5.67 9.60 16.08
N GLU A 150 4.70 10.34 15.52
CA GLU A 150 3.67 11.05 16.29
C GLU A 150 2.84 10.11 17.18
N HIS A 151 2.71 8.84 16.79
CA HIS A 151 2.00 7.81 17.56
C HIS A 151 2.93 6.90 18.39
N GLY A 152 4.24 7.15 18.44
CA GLY A 152 5.19 6.29 19.19
C GLY A 152 5.36 4.88 18.61
N LEU A 153 5.00 4.67 17.34
CA LEU A 153 5.04 3.39 16.64
C LEU A 153 6.27 3.24 15.74
N TYR A 154 7.03 4.32 15.51
CA TYR A 154 8.19 4.28 14.65
C TYR A 154 9.38 3.59 15.31
N ASN A 155 9.87 2.53 14.68
CA ASN A 155 11.01 1.73 15.09
C ASN A 155 11.89 1.37 13.87
N GLY A 156 12.11 2.34 12.99
CA GLY A 156 12.91 2.15 11.77
C GLY A 156 12.17 1.48 10.61
N GLN A 157 10.84 1.50 10.59
CA GLN A 157 10.08 0.95 9.47
C GLN A 157 10.30 1.78 8.19
N SER A 158 10.23 1.11 7.04
CA SER A 158 10.23 1.74 5.72
C SER A 158 8.99 1.34 4.94
N VAL A 159 8.77 1.95 3.77
CA VAL A 159 7.72 1.51 2.85
C VAL A 159 7.86 0.01 2.50
N HIS A 160 9.10 -0.50 2.41
CA HIS A 160 9.35 -1.92 2.16
C HIS A 160 8.96 -2.83 3.33
N SER A 161 8.81 -2.28 4.54
CA SER A 161 8.36 -3.05 5.70
C SER A 161 6.92 -3.56 5.54
N TYR A 162 6.03 -2.78 4.92
CA TYR A 162 4.65 -3.21 4.64
C TYR A 162 4.61 -4.40 3.69
N ARG A 163 5.32 -4.28 2.56
CA ARG A 163 5.47 -5.35 1.58
C ARG A 163 6.08 -6.61 2.20
N ARG A 164 7.13 -6.48 3.02
CA ARG A 164 7.74 -7.62 3.72
C ARG A 164 6.75 -8.26 4.68
N GLY A 165 6.10 -7.46 5.53
CA GLY A 165 5.16 -7.94 6.53
C GLY A 165 4.00 -8.70 5.91
N ASN A 166 3.40 -8.17 4.84
CA ASN A 166 2.29 -8.84 4.16
C ASN A 166 2.72 -10.16 3.48
N MET A 167 3.88 -10.19 2.82
CA MET A 167 4.41 -11.43 2.24
C MET A 167 4.67 -12.50 3.31
N GLN A 168 5.23 -12.10 4.45
CA GLN A 168 5.49 -13.01 5.56
C GLN A 168 4.21 -13.50 6.23
N GLU A 169 3.24 -12.64 6.46
CA GLU A 169 1.91 -12.98 7.01
C GLU A 169 1.23 -14.04 6.14
N ARG A 170 1.14 -13.78 4.83
CA ARG A 170 0.51 -14.68 3.85
C ARG A 170 1.19 -16.04 3.77
N HIS A 171 2.51 -16.05 3.65
CA HIS A 171 3.24 -17.30 3.51
C HIS A 171 3.27 -18.12 4.81
N HIS A 172 3.66 -17.50 5.92
CA HIS A 172 3.99 -18.22 7.15
C HIS A 172 2.78 -18.46 8.04
N LYS A 173 1.73 -17.61 7.98
CA LYS A 173 0.54 -17.77 8.81
C LYS A 173 -0.69 -18.21 8.04
N GLN A 174 -0.87 -17.73 6.81
CA GLN A 174 -2.01 -18.11 5.97
C GLN A 174 -1.72 -19.32 5.07
N GLY A 175 -0.47 -19.80 5.04
CA GLY A 175 -0.07 -20.98 4.28
C GLY A 175 -0.03 -20.78 2.77
N GLU A 176 -0.05 -19.53 2.27
CA GLU A 176 0.03 -19.27 0.84
C GLU A 176 1.37 -19.74 0.26
N SER A 177 1.34 -20.33 -0.93
CA SER A 177 2.56 -20.79 -1.60
C SER A 177 3.47 -19.62 -1.98
N LYS A 178 4.78 -19.87 -2.05
CA LYS A 178 5.75 -18.85 -2.46
C LYS A 178 5.42 -18.25 -3.83
N ALA A 179 4.94 -19.08 -4.76
CA ALA A 179 4.56 -18.65 -6.11
C ALA A 179 3.40 -17.65 -6.08
N VAL A 180 2.37 -17.90 -5.26
CA VAL A 180 1.21 -17.00 -5.11
C VAL A 180 1.64 -15.66 -4.50
N VAL A 181 2.44 -15.70 -3.42
CA VAL A 181 2.94 -14.49 -2.77
C VAL A 181 3.87 -13.68 -3.69
N ALA A 182 4.71 -14.37 -4.48
CA ALA A 182 5.59 -13.75 -5.47
C ALA A 182 4.80 -13.07 -6.59
N ALA A 183 3.80 -13.76 -7.15
CA ALA A 183 2.94 -13.24 -8.20
C ALA A 183 2.19 -11.98 -7.74
N ARG A 184 1.59 -12.01 -6.55
CA ARG A 184 0.88 -10.85 -5.95
C ARG A 184 1.81 -9.66 -5.75
N ALA A 185 3.03 -9.91 -5.27
CA ALA A 185 4.03 -8.86 -5.08
C ALA A 185 4.69 -8.41 -6.40
N LEU A 186 4.39 -9.04 -7.55
CA LEU A 186 5.08 -8.81 -8.83
C LEU A 186 6.60 -9.05 -8.72
N ILE A 187 7.03 -10.11 -8.03
CA ILE A 187 8.42 -10.55 -7.94
C ILE A 187 8.62 -11.77 -8.83
N LYS A 188 9.60 -11.71 -9.72
CA LYS A 188 9.88 -12.80 -10.68
C LYS A 188 10.90 -13.82 -10.18
N THR A 189 11.77 -13.44 -9.24
CA THR A 189 12.92 -14.28 -8.88
C THR A 189 12.80 -14.80 -7.46
N ASP A 190 12.99 -16.10 -7.31
CA ASP A 190 12.91 -16.79 -6.01
C ASP A 190 13.90 -16.24 -4.99
N SER A 191 15.08 -15.82 -5.43
CA SER A 191 16.07 -15.17 -4.55
C SER A 191 15.50 -13.91 -3.87
N ILE A 192 14.78 -13.06 -4.62
CA ILE A 192 14.13 -11.87 -4.05
C ILE A 192 12.95 -12.28 -3.16
N VAL A 193 12.17 -13.29 -3.56
CA VAL A 193 11.05 -13.80 -2.74
C VAL A 193 11.56 -14.30 -1.39
N ASN A 194 12.54 -15.20 -1.38
CA ASN A 194 13.17 -15.72 -0.16
C ASN A 194 13.72 -14.59 0.71
N THR A 195 14.29 -13.56 0.09
CA THR A 195 14.80 -12.36 0.77
C THR A 195 13.71 -11.56 1.51
N TYR A 196 12.47 -11.56 1.02
CA TYR A 196 11.32 -10.96 1.71
C TYR A 196 10.69 -11.91 2.74
N LEU A 197 10.68 -13.22 2.46
CA LEU A 197 10.10 -14.23 3.37
C LEU A 197 10.99 -14.54 4.57
N ASP A 198 12.27 -14.16 4.53
CA ASP A 198 13.21 -14.35 5.62
C ASP A 198 12.86 -13.49 6.85
N GLN A 199 12.31 -14.15 7.88
CA GLN A 199 11.90 -13.52 9.14
C GLN A 199 13.10 -13.06 9.97
N SER A 200 14.28 -13.65 9.79
CA SER A 200 15.49 -13.35 10.59
C SER A 200 16.24 -12.11 10.11
N ARG A 201 15.86 -11.52 8.96
CA ARG A 201 16.65 -10.48 8.31
C ARG A 201 16.77 -9.17 9.08
N HIS A 202 15.84 -8.91 9.99
CA HIS A 202 15.91 -7.74 10.87
C HIS A 202 16.87 -7.95 12.04
N LEU A 203 17.31 -9.19 12.29
CA LEU A 203 18.22 -9.51 13.37
C LEU A 203 19.67 -9.20 13.00
N PRO A 204 20.51 -8.81 13.97
CA PRO A 204 21.95 -8.72 13.79
C PRO A 204 22.52 -10.04 13.25
N ARG A 205 23.55 -9.95 12.39
CA ARG A 205 24.15 -11.10 11.71
C ARG A 205 24.53 -12.26 12.65
N LYS A 206 25.05 -11.96 13.84
CA LYS A 206 25.41 -12.97 14.85
C LYS A 206 24.20 -13.80 15.29
N ARG A 207 23.08 -13.14 15.61
CA ARG A 207 21.84 -13.79 16.04
C ARG A 207 21.19 -14.60 14.92
N ARG A 208 21.28 -14.10 13.68
CA ARG A 208 20.84 -14.84 12.49
C ARG A 208 21.63 -16.14 12.29
N GLN A 209 22.96 -16.10 12.43
CA GLN A 209 23.81 -17.28 12.30
C GLN A 209 23.51 -18.33 13.38
N GLN A 210 23.18 -17.87 14.60
CA GLN A 210 22.78 -18.75 15.69
C GLN A 210 21.47 -19.48 15.38
N LEU A 211 20.41 -18.77 14.95
CA LEU A 211 19.13 -19.39 14.59
C LEU A 211 19.26 -20.42 13.45
N LEU A 212 20.06 -20.12 12.43
CA LEU A 212 20.30 -21.05 11.32
C LEU A 212 21.00 -22.34 11.80
N ARG A 213 21.92 -22.23 12.77
CA ARG A 213 22.56 -23.41 13.38
C ARG A 213 21.55 -24.24 14.17
N GLU A 214 20.71 -23.59 14.98
CA GLU A 214 19.67 -24.25 15.79
C GLU A 214 18.65 -24.99 14.91
N GLU A 215 18.20 -24.40 13.80
CA GLU A 215 17.29 -25.04 12.84
C GLU A 215 17.92 -26.24 12.12
N SER A 216 19.20 -26.17 11.75
CA SER A 216 19.94 -27.30 11.15
C SER A 216 20.08 -28.46 12.13
N THR A 217 20.35 -28.19 13.41
CA THR A 217 20.43 -29.23 14.44
C THR A 217 19.08 -29.89 14.70
N GLN A 218 17.97 -29.13 14.72
CA GLN A 218 16.63 -29.69 14.89
C GLN A 218 16.16 -30.55 13.70
N LYS A 219 16.53 -30.21 12.47
CA LYS A 219 16.21 -31.04 11.30
C LYS A 219 16.94 -32.38 11.30
N HIS A 220 18.18 -32.43 11.80
CA HIS A 220 18.92 -33.68 11.96
C HIS A 220 18.46 -34.53 13.14
N ALA A 221 17.88 -33.93 14.18
CA ALA A 221 17.33 -34.66 15.32
C ALA A 221 15.92 -35.25 15.07
N ARG A 222 15.28 -34.96 13.93
CA ARG A 222 13.95 -35.46 13.53
C ARG A 222 14.00 -36.54 12.43
N LEU A 223 15.20 -36.97 12.05
CA LEU A 223 15.47 -38.15 11.23
C LEU A 223 15.94 -39.28 12.14
#